data_AF-A0A6G9W8F8-F1
#
_entry.id   AF-A0A6G9W8F8-F1
#
_cell.length_a   1.000
_cell.length_b   1.000
_cell.length_c   1.000
_cell.angle_alpha   90.00
_cell.angle_beta   90.00
_cell.angle_gamma   90.00
#
_symmetry.space_group_name_H-M   'P 1'
#
loop_
_entity.id
_entity.type
_entity.pdbx_description
1 polymer ?
#
loop_
_entity_poly.entity_id
_entity_poly.type
_entity_poly.pdbx_seq_one_letter_code
_entity_poly.pdbx_strand_id
1 'polypeptide(L)'
;MRIRTVFSGGAAILAASASLALAQVEGVPQSADAQIVRVQDGGGETRGPVTNLPVPRYVSLKGSEGNARRGPSLSHRIDWVFRHAGMPLRVVAEFGHWRRVEDKDGAGGWVHYALLSGVRTALVTQDMVELRSRPHPDADIVARAEMGAIVRLGECEPGWCRISGGGQRGWVPKTSIWGVDPDEVRD
;
A
#
# COMPACT_ATOMS: atom_id res chain seq x y z
N MET A 1 39.17 15.47 -62.04
CA MET A 1 38.68 15.67 -63.43
C MET A 1 37.23 16.14 -63.36
N ARG A 2 36.89 17.14 -64.19
CA ARG A 2 35.68 17.98 -64.20
C ARG A 2 34.38 17.13 -64.25
N ILE A 3 33.22 17.59 -63.78
CA ILE A 3 32.35 18.55 -64.50
C ILE A 3 31.19 18.99 -63.58
N ARG A 4 30.88 20.30 -63.65
CA ARG A 4 29.62 20.93 -63.18
C ARG A 4 28.53 20.74 -64.25
N THR A 5 27.27 20.58 -63.83
CA THR A 5 26.14 21.08 -64.62
C THR A 5 25.07 21.66 -63.70
N VAL A 6 24.65 22.86 -64.09
CA VAL A 6 23.55 23.66 -63.56
C VAL A 6 22.30 23.28 -64.34
N PHE A 7 21.15 23.15 -63.69
CA PHE A 7 19.86 23.34 -64.37
C PHE A 7 18.94 24.21 -63.55
N SER A 8 18.39 25.19 -64.28
CA SER A 8 17.47 26.24 -63.90
C SER A 8 16.06 25.85 -64.33
N GLY A 9 15.05 26.37 -63.64
CA GLY A 9 13.62 26.22 -63.94
C GLY A 9 12.86 25.99 -62.64
N GLY A 10 11.88 26.80 -62.24
CA GLY A 10 10.97 27.62 -63.01
C GLY A 10 9.61 27.41 -62.35
N ALA A 11 8.99 28.51 -61.90
CA ALA A 11 7.89 28.56 -60.94
C ALA A 11 6.57 27.92 -61.41
N ALA A 12 5.77 27.45 -60.45
CA ALA A 12 4.31 27.57 -60.50
C ALA A 12 3.74 27.51 -59.08
N ILE A 13 3.25 28.65 -58.61
CA ILE A 13 2.49 28.83 -57.38
C ILE A 13 1.05 28.42 -57.68
N LEU A 14 0.55 27.39 -56.99
CA LEU A 14 -0.88 27.14 -56.84
C LEU A 14 -1.24 27.36 -55.38
N ALA A 15 -1.88 28.50 -55.12
CA ALA A 15 -2.47 28.82 -53.83
C ALA A 15 -3.70 27.92 -53.60
N ALA A 16 -3.57 26.94 -52.70
CA ALA A 16 -4.71 26.23 -52.14
C ALA A 16 -5.13 26.93 -50.84
N SER A 17 -6.33 27.48 -50.84
CA SER A 17 -6.98 28.12 -49.71
C SER A 17 -7.20 27.11 -48.57
N ALA A 18 -6.74 27.50 -47.39
CA ALA A 18 -6.95 26.78 -46.14
C ALA A 18 -8.43 26.82 -45.71
N SER A 19 -8.94 25.69 -45.26
CA SER A 19 -10.10 25.63 -44.36
C SER A 19 -9.69 24.76 -43.17
N LEU A 20 -9.15 25.39 -42.13
CA LEU A 20 -9.00 24.73 -40.82
C LEU A 20 -10.39 24.63 -40.19
N ALA A 21 -11.01 23.46 -40.32
CA ALA A 21 -12.09 23.08 -39.43
C ALA A 21 -11.49 22.86 -38.04
N LEU A 22 -11.79 23.75 -37.09
CA LEU A 22 -11.54 23.56 -35.67
C LEU A 22 -12.45 22.42 -35.19
N ALA A 23 -11.93 21.18 -35.23
CA ALA A 23 -12.54 20.07 -34.54
C ALA A 23 -12.54 20.38 -33.03
N GLN A 24 -13.73 20.58 -32.49
CA GLN A 24 -13.96 20.70 -31.06
C GLN A 24 -13.56 19.36 -30.43
N VAL A 25 -12.53 19.38 -29.57
CA VAL A 25 -12.15 18.21 -28.78
C VAL A 25 -13.23 18.02 -27.72
N GLU A 26 -14.20 17.15 -28.01
CA GLU A 26 -15.20 16.74 -27.05
C GLU A 26 -14.54 15.88 -25.95
N GLY A 27 -14.63 16.39 -24.71
CA GLY A 27 -14.68 15.66 -23.45
C GLY A 27 -13.76 14.45 -23.30
N VAL A 28 -12.60 14.66 -22.65
CA VAL A 28 -11.85 13.57 -22.01
C VAL A 28 -12.77 12.87 -20.99
N PRO A 29 -13.07 11.56 -21.13
CA PRO A 29 -13.79 10.84 -20.10
C PRO A 29 -12.92 10.75 -18.85
N GLN A 30 -13.35 11.39 -17.77
CA GLN A 30 -12.73 11.25 -16.46
C GLN A 30 -12.86 9.79 -16.02
N SER A 31 -11.76 9.03 -16.08
CA SER A 31 -11.73 7.69 -15.49
C SER A 31 -11.91 7.81 -13.98
N ALA A 32 -12.48 6.78 -13.35
CA ALA A 32 -12.67 6.70 -11.90
C ALA A 32 -11.36 6.84 -11.09
N ASP A 33 -10.20 6.80 -11.75
CA ASP A 33 -8.89 7.04 -11.15
C ASP A 33 -8.69 8.52 -10.74
N ALA A 34 -9.46 9.46 -11.31
CA ALA A 34 -9.33 10.89 -11.05
C ALA A 34 -9.83 11.33 -9.66
N GLN A 35 -10.59 10.48 -8.95
CA GLN A 35 -11.08 10.77 -7.60
C GLN A 35 -10.17 10.23 -6.48
N ILE A 36 -9.04 9.60 -6.82
CA ILE A 36 -8.05 9.19 -5.83
C ILE A 36 -7.20 10.42 -5.49
N VAL A 37 -7.66 11.20 -4.53
CA VAL A 37 -6.87 12.28 -3.95
C VAL A 37 -5.63 11.65 -3.30
N ARG A 38 -4.47 11.78 -3.95
CA ARG A 38 -3.19 11.67 -3.24
C ARG A 38 -3.03 12.96 -2.46
N VAL A 39 -3.44 12.93 -1.18
CA VAL A 39 -3.26 14.06 -0.26
C VAL A 39 -1.76 14.23 -0.04
N GLN A 40 -1.25 15.40 -0.43
CA GLN A 40 0.10 15.84 -0.11
C GLN A 40 0.17 16.28 1.36
N ASP A 41 1.30 15.94 1.97
CA ASP A 41 1.62 15.91 3.38
C ASP A 41 1.47 17.27 4.08
N GLY A 42 0.83 17.26 5.25
CA GLY A 42 0.50 18.47 5.98
C GLY A 42 0.15 18.18 7.44
N GLY A 43 1.11 17.67 8.22
CA GLY A 43 1.24 17.75 9.69
C GLY A 43 0.09 17.27 10.59
N GLY A 44 -1.07 16.94 10.03
CA GLY A 44 -2.24 16.37 10.66
C GLY A 44 -2.46 14.97 10.13
N GLU A 45 -2.82 14.07 11.03
CA GLU A 45 -3.17 12.68 10.72
C GLU A 45 -4.26 12.66 9.63
N THR A 46 -3.90 12.20 8.43
CA THR A 46 -4.84 12.12 7.31
C THR A 46 -5.91 11.11 7.67
N ARG A 47 -7.18 11.52 7.73
CA ARG A 47 -8.30 10.64 8.06
C ARG A 47 -8.99 10.12 6.81
N GLY A 48 -9.35 8.84 6.85
CA GLY A 48 -10.08 8.19 5.77
C GLY A 48 -11.48 8.76 5.60
N PRO A 49 -11.94 9.02 4.37
CA PRO A 49 -13.23 9.67 4.11
C PRO A 49 -14.45 8.83 4.50
N VAL A 50 -14.29 7.54 4.79
CA VAL A 50 -15.40 6.64 5.12
C VAL A 50 -15.48 6.36 6.61
N THR A 51 -14.37 5.96 7.24
CA THR A 51 -14.38 5.58 8.66
C THR A 51 -14.00 6.73 9.60
N ASN A 52 -13.46 7.83 9.06
CA ASN A 52 -12.83 8.88 9.85
C ASN A 52 -11.68 8.37 10.75
N LEU A 53 -11.14 7.18 10.46
CA LEU A 53 -9.95 6.64 11.10
C LEU A 53 -8.69 7.12 10.39
N PRO A 54 -7.53 7.08 11.08
CA PRO A 54 -6.24 7.43 10.49
C PRO A 54 -5.92 6.60 9.26
N VAL A 55 -5.30 7.23 8.25
CA VAL A 55 -4.77 6.59 7.05
C VAL A 55 -3.38 7.19 6.78
N PRO A 56 -2.33 6.38 6.65
CA PRO A 56 -2.34 4.92 6.68
C PRO A 56 -2.57 4.33 8.08
N ARG A 57 -3.03 3.08 8.14
CA ARG A 57 -3.15 2.31 9.40
C ARG A 57 -3.07 0.82 9.16
N TYR A 58 -2.61 0.06 10.14
CA TYR A 58 -2.57 -1.40 10.05
C TYR A 58 -3.86 -2.08 10.48
N VAL A 59 -4.21 -3.13 9.77
CA VAL A 59 -5.30 -4.07 10.02
C VAL A 59 -4.79 -5.50 9.82
N SER A 60 -5.63 -6.49 10.07
CA SER A 60 -5.32 -7.89 9.76
C SER A 60 -6.39 -8.54 8.89
N LEU A 61 -5.99 -9.58 8.16
CA LEU A 61 -6.93 -10.42 7.44
C LEU A 61 -7.73 -11.28 8.44
N LYS A 62 -9.06 -11.23 8.35
CA LYS A 62 -9.96 -11.95 9.26
C LYS A 62 -10.00 -13.46 9.00
N GLY A 63 -9.93 -13.87 7.73
CA GLY A 63 -10.00 -15.27 7.29
C GLY A 63 -8.69 -15.80 6.75
N SER A 64 -8.66 -17.06 6.32
CA SER A 64 -7.48 -17.69 5.71
C SER A 64 -7.17 -17.20 4.30
N GLU A 65 -8.12 -16.54 3.64
CA GLU A 65 -7.99 -16.00 2.30
C GLU A 65 -8.68 -14.64 2.17
N GLY A 66 -8.07 -13.72 1.42
CA GLY A 66 -8.61 -12.39 1.15
C GLY A 66 -8.28 -11.92 -0.26
N ASN A 67 -9.30 -11.67 -1.06
CA ASN A 67 -9.14 -11.23 -2.45
C ASN A 67 -8.98 -9.71 -2.53
N ALA A 68 -7.85 -9.26 -3.07
CA ALA A 68 -7.58 -7.87 -3.40
C ALA A 68 -7.82 -7.63 -4.89
N ARG A 69 -8.68 -6.66 -5.18
CA ARG A 69 -9.14 -6.35 -6.53
C ARG A 69 -8.49 -5.07 -7.04
N ARG A 70 -8.46 -4.92 -8.36
CA ARG A 70 -7.96 -3.71 -9.01
C ARG A 70 -8.72 -2.44 -8.61
N GLY A 71 -10.03 -2.55 -8.40
CA GLY A 71 -10.92 -1.43 -8.09
C GLY A 71 -11.95 -1.78 -7.00
N PRO A 72 -12.63 -0.78 -6.42
CA PRO A 72 -13.54 -0.93 -5.30
C PRO A 72 -14.93 -1.45 -5.74
N SER A 73 -14.97 -2.58 -6.44
CA SER A 73 -16.21 -3.27 -6.81
C SER A 73 -15.95 -4.76 -7.07
N LEU A 74 -16.97 -5.59 -6.87
CA LEU A 74 -16.93 -7.04 -7.14
C LEU A 74 -16.70 -7.38 -8.63
N SER A 75 -17.01 -6.47 -9.54
CA SER A 75 -16.80 -6.64 -10.99
C SER A 75 -15.33 -6.51 -11.41
N HIS A 76 -14.49 -5.87 -10.60
CA HIS A 76 -13.07 -5.76 -10.89
C HIS A 76 -12.35 -7.09 -10.69
N ARG A 77 -11.37 -7.38 -11.54
CA ARG A 77 -10.53 -8.57 -11.43
C ARG A 77 -9.73 -8.55 -10.13
N ILE A 78 -9.48 -9.75 -9.60
CA ILE A 78 -8.58 -10.01 -8.49
C ILE A 78 -7.15 -9.92 -9.03
N ASP A 79 -6.38 -8.97 -8.50
CA ASP A 79 -4.98 -8.78 -8.86
C ASP A 79 -4.05 -9.41 -7.80
N TRP A 80 -4.56 -9.70 -6.59
CA TRP A 80 -3.81 -10.38 -5.53
C TRP A 80 -4.72 -11.20 -4.59
N VAL A 81 -4.18 -12.28 -4.02
CA VAL A 81 -4.86 -13.13 -3.03
C VAL A 81 -3.99 -13.25 -1.80
N PHE A 82 -4.41 -12.61 -0.71
CA PHE A 82 -3.76 -12.77 0.58
C PHE A 82 -4.12 -14.13 1.18
N ARG A 83 -3.15 -14.75 1.84
CA ARG A 83 -3.30 -16.01 2.55
C ARG A 83 -2.96 -15.83 4.03
N HIS A 84 -3.43 -16.76 4.84
CA HIS A 84 -3.23 -16.85 6.29
C HIS A 84 -4.05 -15.84 7.09
N ALA A 85 -4.82 -16.37 8.05
CA ALA A 85 -5.56 -15.54 8.98
C ALA A 85 -4.59 -14.73 9.85
N GLY A 86 -4.94 -13.48 10.13
CA GLY A 86 -4.10 -12.57 10.88
C GLY A 86 -2.99 -11.92 10.05
N MET A 87 -2.86 -12.20 8.75
CA MET A 87 -1.87 -11.53 7.90
C MET A 87 -2.02 -10.00 8.05
N PRO A 88 -0.97 -9.29 8.52
CA PRO A 88 -1.04 -7.85 8.65
C PRO A 88 -1.16 -7.21 7.28
N LEU A 89 -1.88 -6.08 7.20
CA LEU A 89 -2.10 -5.30 5.99
C LEU A 89 -2.14 -3.82 6.36
N ARG A 90 -1.61 -2.95 5.50
CA ARG A 90 -1.67 -1.50 5.68
C ARG A 90 -2.77 -0.92 4.81
N VAL A 91 -3.78 -0.29 5.41
CA VAL A 91 -4.80 0.47 4.71
C VAL A 91 -4.21 1.82 4.31
N VAL A 92 -4.29 2.15 3.02
CA VAL A 92 -3.76 3.40 2.44
C VAL A 92 -4.83 4.29 1.81
N ALA A 93 -6.04 3.76 1.59
CA ALA A 93 -7.19 4.54 1.12
C ALA A 93 -8.52 3.86 1.46
N GLU A 94 -9.59 4.63 1.44
CA GLU A 94 -10.95 4.18 1.74
C GLU A 94 -11.94 4.65 0.66
N PHE A 95 -12.84 3.77 0.23
CA PHE A 95 -13.94 4.11 -0.68
C PHE A 95 -15.15 3.23 -0.40
N GLY A 96 -16.26 3.81 0.08
CA GLY A 96 -17.43 3.06 0.54
C GLY A 96 -17.03 1.85 1.41
N HIS A 97 -17.49 0.66 1.03
CA HIS A 97 -17.19 -0.60 1.72
C HIS A 97 -15.80 -1.20 1.41
N TRP A 98 -14.93 -0.47 0.72
CA TRP A 98 -13.65 -0.96 0.26
C TRP A 98 -12.49 -0.24 0.92
N ARG A 99 -11.44 -0.99 1.19
CA ARG A 99 -10.16 -0.48 1.71
C ARG A 99 -9.08 -0.86 0.72
N ARG A 100 -8.31 0.12 0.27
CA ARG A 100 -7.10 -0.15 -0.49
C ARG A 100 -6.02 -0.53 0.52
N VAL A 101 -5.50 -1.74 0.37
CA VAL A 101 -4.52 -2.32 1.27
C VAL A 101 -3.25 -2.73 0.53
N GLU A 102 -2.16 -2.79 1.26
CA GLU A 102 -0.87 -3.30 0.82
C GLU A 102 -0.23 -4.17 1.92
N ASP A 103 0.56 -5.16 1.52
CA ASP A 103 1.39 -5.96 2.41
C ASP A 103 2.80 -5.35 2.58
N LYS A 104 3.69 -6.10 3.23
CA LYS A 104 5.08 -5.69 3.47
C LYS A 104 5.90 -5.43 2.20
N ASP A 105 5.49 -6.03 1.08
CA ASP A 105 6.18 -5.92 -0.21
C ASP A 105 5.49 -4.88 -1.12
N GLY A 106 4.44 -4.21 -0.63
CA GLY A 106 3.64 -3.25 -1.38
C GLY A 106 2.61 -3.91 -2.30
N ALA A 107 2.45 -5.23 -2.25
CA ALA A 107 1.45 -5.94 -3.04
C ALA A 107 0.06 -5.81 -2.40
N GLY A 108 -0.97 -5.62 -3.23
CA GLY A 108 -2.33 -5.51 -2.73
C GLY A 108 -3.31 -4.90 -3.72
N GLY A 109 -4.33 -4.22 -3.17
CA GLY A 109 -5.48 -3.74 -3.94
C GLY A 109 -6.67 -3.42 -3.05
N TRP A 110 -7.86 -3.38 -3.63
CA TRP A 110 -9.10 -3.12 -2.93
C TRP A 110 -9.68 -4.39 -2.32
N VAL A 111 -9.83 -4.38 -1.01
CA VAL A 111 -10.41 -5.47 -0.21
C VAL A 111 -11.70 -4.97 0.44
N HIS A 112 -12.74 -5.81 0.40
CA HIS A 112 -13.99 -5.51 1.09
C HIS A 112 -13.79 -5.54 2.61
N TYR A 113 -14.30 -4.55 3.35
CA TYR A 113 -14.01 -4.40 4.79
C TYR A 113 -14.38 -5.62 5.63
N ALA A 114 -15.37 -6.42 5.22
CA ALA A 114 -15.80 -7.63 5.92
C ALA A 114 -14.69 -8.71 6.02
N LEU A 115 -13.68 -8.67 5.14
CA LEU A 115 -12.52 -9.56 5.17
C LEU A 115 -11.42 -9.05 6.10
N LEU A 116 -11.55 -7.83 6.63
CA LEU A 116 -10.56 -7.18 7.48
C LEU A 116 -10.98 -7.18 8.94
N SER A 117 -10.00 -7.13 9.81
CA SER A 117 -10.14 -7.05 11.27
C SER A 117 -9.29 -5.91 11.81
N GLY A 118 -9.81 -5.20 12.81
CA GLY A 118 -9.05 -4.20 13.57
C GLY A 118 -8.05 -4.80 14.55
N VAL A 119 -8.01 -6.14 14.70
CA VAL A 119 -7.01 -6.81 15.54
C VAL A 119 -5.62 -6.54 14.97
N ARG A 120 -4.74 -5.95 15.79
CA ARG A 120 -3.37 -5.65 15.40
C ARG A 120 -2.52 -6.92 15.44
N THR A 121 -1.93 -7.23 14.30
CA THR A 121 -0.96 -8.30 14.12
C THR A 121 0.31 -7.72 13.51
N ALA A 122 1.39 -8.47 13.62
CA ALA A 122 2.64 -8.15 12.98
C ALA A 122 3.22 -9.41 12.33
N LEU A 123 4.07 -9.20 11.33
CA LEU A 123 4.84 -10.23 10.65
C LEU A 123 6.28 -10.11 11.10
N VAL A 124 6.89 -11.20 11.56
CA VAL A 124 8.32 -11.24 11.87
C VAL A 124 9.12 -11.21 10.56
N THR A 125 10.04 -10.26 10.43
CA THR A 125 10.78 -10.01 9.18
C THR A 125 12.24 -10.47 9.22
N GLN A 126 12.73 -10.84 10.40
CA GLN A 126 14.08 -11.38 10.61
C GLN A 126 13.98 -12.80 11.12
N ASP A 127 15.00 -13.62 10.86
CA ASP A 127 14.98 -15.00 11.32
C ASP A 127 15.46 -15.12 12.78
N MET A 128 14.89 -16.07 13.51
CA MET A 128 15.23 -16.41 14.90
C MET A 128 15.29 -15.22 15.86
N VAL A 129 14.35 -14.28 15.72
CA VAL A 129 14.22 -13.09 16.58
C VAL A 129 14.00 -13.50 18.03
N GLU A 130 14.83 -12.98 18.92
CA GLU A 130 14.74 -13.25 20.36
C GLU A 130 13.64 -12.40 21.00
N LEU A 131 12.67 -13.07 21.62
CA LEU A 131 11.67 -12.42 22.46
C LEU A 131 12.27 -12.23 23.84
N ARG A 132 12.29 -10.99 24.32
CA ARG A 132 12.89 -10.57 25.57
C ARG A 132 11.84 -10.40 26.68
N SER A 133 12.21 -10.57 27.94
CA SER A 133 11.29 -10.43 29.07
C SER A 133 10.82 -8.99 29.29
N ARG A 134 11.64 -8.00 28.90
CA ARG A 134 11.41 -6.55 28.99
C ARG A 134 11.93 -5.83 27.72
N PRO A 135 11.51 -4.59 27.44
CA PRO A 135 11.96 -3.81 26.27
C PRO A 135 13.39 -3.28 26.46
N HIS A 136 14.35 -4.19 26.60
CA HIS A 136 15.75 -3.87 26.83
C HIS A 136 16.65 -4.91 26.14
N PRO A 137 17.75 -4.51 25.48
CA PRO A 137 18.63 -5.44 24.75
C PRO A 137 19.21 -6.54 25.65
N ASP A 138 19.56 -6.20 26.89
CA ASP A 138 20.17 -7.15 27.85
C ASP A 138 19.16 -7.94 28.70
N ALA A 139 17.86 -7.84 28.43
CA ALA A 139 16.86 -8.60 29.18
C ALA A 139 16.91 -10.10 28.82
N ASP A 140 16.43 -10.96 29.72
CA ASP A 140 16.41 -12.41 29.49
C ASP A 140 15.60 -12.77 28.24
N ILE A 141 16.09 -13.76 27.49
CA ILE A 141 15.40 -14.32 26.33
C ILE A 141 14.37 -15.34 26.82
N VAL A 142 13.10 -15.13 26.48
CA VAL A 142 11.99 -16.01 26.87
C VAL A 142 11.53 -16.94 25.75
N ALA A 143 11.77 -16.56 24.49
CA ALA A 143 11.43 -17.37 23.31
C ALA A 143 12.20 -16.88 22.07
N ARG A 144 12.06 -17.60 20.96
CA ARG A 144 12.53 -17.17 19.63
C ARG A 144 11.40 -17.32 18.61
N ALA A 145 11.33 -16.42 17.64
CA ALA A 145 10.37 -16.46 16.55
C ALA A 145 11.09 -16.55 15.20
N GLU A 146 10.58 -17.41 14.32
CA GLU A 146 11.08 -17.57 12.95
C GLU A 146 10.56 -16.46 12.03
N MET A 147 11.30 -16.21 10.95
CA MET A 147 10.88 -15.29 9.90
C MET A 147 9.53 -15.73 9.31
N GLY A 148 8.64 -14.78 9.04
CA GLY A 148 7.32 -15.03 8.48
C GLY A 148 6.26 -15.44 9.51
N ALA A 149 6.62 -15.57 10.79
CA ALA A 149 5.65 -15.80 11.85
C ALA A 149 4.66 -14.62 11.94
N ILE A 150 3.36 -14.93 11.92
CA ILE A 150 2.28 -13.97 12.17
C ILE A 150 1.97 -13.98 13.66
N VAL A 151 2.15 -12.84 14.31
CA VAL A 151 1.99 -12.67 15.76
C VAL A 151 0.98 -11.59 16.09
N ARG A 152 0.36 -11.65 17.27
CA ARG A 152 -0.48 -10.55 17.76
C ARG A 152 0.43 -9.45 18.31
N LEU A 153 0.15 -8.22 17.90
CA LEU A 153 0.81 -7.03 18.41
C LEU A 153 0.12 -6.57 19.69
N GLY A 154 0.89 -6.36 20.75
CA GLY A 154 0.42 -5.81 22.02
C GLY A 154 0.86 -4.36 22.17
N GLU A 155 1.42 -4.07 23.34
CA GLU A 155 2.01 -2.79 23.72
C GLU A 155 3.25 -2.49 22.85
N CYS A 156 3.46 -1.22 22.50
CA CYS A 156 4.64 -0.75 21.80
C CYS A 156 5.17 0.53 22.47
N GLU A 157 6.46 0.49 22.78
CA GLU A 157 7.26 1.60 23.28
C GLU A 157 8.14 2.16 22.15
N PRO A 158 8.87 3.27 22.36
CA PRO A 158 9.91 3.70 21.44
C PRO A 158 10.91 2.57 21.14
N GLY A 159 10.90 2.08 19.89
CA GLY A 159 11.81 1.04 19.42
C GLY A 159 11.50 -0.40 19.83
N TRP A 160 10.50 -0.66 20.66
CA TRP A 160 10.16 -2.01 21.15
C TRP A 160 8.67 -2.29 21.04
N CYS A 161 8.32 -3.54 20.75
CA CYS A 161 6.94 -3.98 20.78
C CYS A 161 6.82 -5.33 21.46
N ARG A 162 5.79 -5.48 22.28
CA ARG A 162 5.39 -6.74 22.87
C ARG A 162 4.56 -7.52 21.86
N ILE A 163 4.98 -8.75 21.58
CA ILE A 163 4.29 -9.66 20.67
C ILE A 163 3.88 -10.93 21.41
N SER A 164 2.87 -11.62 20.86
CA SER A 164 2.45 -12.93 21.35
C SER A 164 2.00 -13.87 20.23
N GLY A 165 2.33 -15.14 20.37
CA GLY A 165 2.07 -16.19 19.40
C GLY A 165 2.68 -17.51 19.84
N GLY A 166 2.13 -18.65 19.40
CA GLY A 166 2.66 -19.97 19.77
C GLY A 166 2.71 -20.27 21.28
N GLY A 167 1.85 -19.63 22.07
CA GLY A 167 1.86 -19.73 23.53
C GLY A 167 2.92 -18.89 24.25
N GLN A 168 3.78 -18.18 23.50
CA GLN A 168 4.83 -17.34 24.04
C GLN A 168 4.46 -15.85 23.96
N ARG A 169 5.09 -15.04 24.82
CA ARG A 169 4.94 -13.59 24.85
C ARG A 169 6.25 -12.94 25.27
N GLY A 170 6.67 -11.91 24.57
CA GLY A 170 7.87 -11.14 24.91
C GLY A 170 8.00 -9.89 24.05
N TRP A 171 9.06 -9.13 24.33
CA TRP A 171 9.39 -7.89 23.65
C TRP A 171 10.39 -8.14 22.54
N VAL A 172 10.17 -7.51 21.39
CA VAL A 172 11.08 -7.54 20.25
C VAL A 172 11.41 -6.13 19.79
N PRO A 173 12.60 -5.91 19.20
CA PRO A 173 12.88 -4.65 18.53
C PRO A 173 11.84 -4.39 17.44
N LYS A 174 11.32 -3.17 17.38
CA LYS A 174 10.30 -2.79 16.39
C LYS A 174 10.78 -3.00 14.95
N THR A 175 12.08 -2.87 14.70
CA THR A 175 12.73 -3.10 13.40
C THR A 175 12.71 -4.56 12.94
N SER A 176 12.40 -5.52 13.83
CA SER A 176 12.34 -6.95 13.52
C SER A 176 10.95 -7.44 13.06
N ILE A 177 9.98 -6.53 13.01
CA ILE A 177 8.59 -6.82 12.67
C ILE A 177 8.01 -5.79 11.69
N TRP A 178 6.97 -6.19 10.95
CA TRP A 178 6.16 -5.32 10.11
C TRP A 178 4.69 -5.36 10.55
N GLY A 179 3.99 -4.22 10.53
CA GLY A 179 2.63 -4.09 11.10
C GLY A 179 2.49 -3.00 12.18
N VAL A 180 3.54 -2.20 12.35
CA VAL A 180 3.66 -1.09 13.30
C VAL A 180 4.56 -0.02 12.69
N ASP A 181 4.21 1.26 12.82
CA ASP A 181 5.05 2.35 12.32
C ASP A 181 6.21 2.68 13.28
N PRO A 182 7.35 3.18 12.78
CA PRO A 182 8.55 3.43 13.60
C PRO A 182 8.30 4.28 14.86
N ASP A 183 7.43 5.27 14.74
CA ASP A 183 7.01 6.23 15.77
C ASP A 183 5.74 5.82 16.53
N GLU A 184 5.07 4.73 16.14
CA GLU A 184 3.83 4.27 16.79
C GLU A 184 4.10 3.82 18.24
N VAL A 185 3.42 4.46 19.20
CA VAL A 185 3.39 4.05 20.62
C VAL A 185 1.98 3.57 20.94
N ARG A 186 1.86 2.47 21.68
CA ARG A 186 0.60 1.78 21.92
C ARG A 186 0.57 1.11 23.28
N ASP A 187 -0.57 1.18 23.95
CA ASP A 187 -0.90 0.42 25.18
C ASP A 187 -1.63 -0.92 24.89
#